data_AF-A0A2N5GYH4-F1
#
_entry.id   AF-A0A2N5GYH4-F1
#
_cell.length_a   1.000
_cell.length_b   1.000
_cell.length_c   1.000
_cell.angle_alpha   90.00
_cell.angle_beta   90.00
_cell.angle_gamma   90.00
#
_symmetry.space_group_name_H-M   'P 1'
#
loop_
_entity.id
_entity.type
_entity.pdbx_description
1 polymer ?
#
loop_
_entity_poly.entity_id
_entity_poly.type
_entity_poly.pdbx_seq_one_letter_code
_entity_poly.pdbx_strand_id
1 'polypeptide(L)'
;MVRKKWVLHGVVIVLIVVVIFALDRYKLYKEEKPPVPVVTAGGTAIKPVLGAYKWNGQPEKNVKSDPAELLAEQKRALVDPGSTLEIRFDKTPENITYGWYDPYEKKVFWEEQSYMYHMWENGTFTYPNTADRYTTVIKAEWEEGQVTYYFDAQVENKFSYQGYLSDVKGSFSYVVIEKFSESAGFTIPYEFSRSFHKGQSMEMDADNFNTSHPELPPISGVPAYLIFDHEKLLYQTGDKDELLKWLSDTFDIKLISPQWYSKVPGKLSVLAVLKPEDGSVERLKKEENAGLISTIEVVDKSPYPQDVDMQAPMYYVFDENTNVFIAYDYNSLQMFLNDYATMNPQ
;
A
#
# COMPACT_ATOMS: atom_id res chain seq x y z
N MET A 1 63.60 48.11 -15.41
CA MET A 1 62.49 47.33 -16.00
C MET A 1 62.46 45.84 -15.57
N VAL A 2 63.59 45.24 -15.18
CA VAL A 2 63.69 43.81 -14.81
C VAL A 2 62.98 43.48 -13.48
N ARG A 3 63.09 44.31 -12.44
CA ARG A 3 62.47 44.06 -11.11
C ARG A 3 60.94 43.96 -11.13
N LYS A 4 60.24 44.74 -11.98
CA LYS A 4 58.77 44.67 -12.12
C LYS A 4 58.31 43.33 -12.72
N LYS A 5 59.11 42.72 -13.61
CA LYS A 5 58.81 41.41 -14.17
C LYS A 5 58.90 40.32 -13.11
N TRP A 6 59.94 40.32 -12.26
CA TRP A 6 60.10 39.33 -11.19
C TRP A 6 58.98 39.38 -10.15
N VAL A 7 58.52 40.58 -9.77
CA VAL A 7 57.37 40.73 -8.86
C VAL A 7 56.08 40.17 -9.50
N LEU A 8 55.85 40.44 -10.78
CA LEU A 8 54.69 39.91 -11.50
C LEU A 8 54.70 38.38 -11.57
N HIS A 9 55.86 37.76 -11.83
CA HIS A 9 55.99 36.30 -11.86
C HIS A 9 55.78 35.69 -10.46
N GLY A 10 56.26 36.35 -9.40
CA GLY A 10 56.01 35.94 -8.02
C GLY A 10 54.52 35.94 -7.66
N VAL A 11 53.78 36.99 -8.04
CA VAL A 11 52.32 37.07 -7.81
C VAL A 11 51.57 35.97 -8.56
N VAL A 12 51.94 35.70 -9.82
CA VAL A 12 51.33 34.63 -10.62
C VAL A 12 51.57 33.25 -10.01
N ILE A 13 52.78 32.96 -9.53
CA ILE A 13 53.10 31.68 -8.88
C ILE A 13 52.29 31.49 -7.59
N VAL A 14 52.17 32.53 -6.76
CA VAL A 14 51.35 32.47 -5.53
C VAL A 14 49.89 32.19 -5.86
N LEU A 15 49.33 32.85 -6.88
CA LEU A 15 47.96 32.61 -7.33
C LEU A 15 47.75 31.15 -7.79
N ILE A 16 48.69 30.59 -8.55
CA ILE A 16 48.61 29.19 -9.00
C ILE A 16 48.64 28.23 -7.79
N VAL A 17 49.51 28.46 -6.81
CA VAL A 17 49.60 27.62 -5.60
C VAL A 17 48.30 27.68 -4.79
N VAL A 18 47.69 28.86 -4.65
CA VAL A 18 46.39 29.00 -3.97
C VAL A 18 45.28 28.26 -4.70
N VAL A 19 45.25 28.32 -6.03
CA VAL A 19 44.26 27.57 -6.84
C VAL A 19 44.45 26.06 -6.71
N ILE A 20 45.69 25.56 -6.77
CA ILE A 20 45.98 24.13 -6.58
C ILE A 20 45.54 23.68 -5.18
N PHE A 21 45.87 24.44 -4.14
CA PHE A 21 45.48 24.12 -2.76
C PHE A 21 43.96 24.14 -2.57
N ALA A 22 43.25 25.07 -3.22
CA ALA A 22 41.79 25.13 -3.20
C ALA A 22 41.16 23.92 -3.92
N LEU A 23 41.72 23.50 -5.06
CA LEU A 23 41.27 22.31 -5.79
C LEU A 23 41.52 21.02 -4.99
N ASP A 24 42.66 20.92 -4.31
CA ASP A 24 43.01 19.76 -3.49
C ASP A 24 42.08 19.63 -2.28
N ARG A 25 41.81 20.75 -1.58
CA ARG A 25 40.81 20.80 -0.50
C ARG A 25 39.40 20.47 -0.98
N TYR A 26 39.02 20.93 -2.17
CA TYR A 26 37.72 20.63 -2.76
C TYR A 26 37.59 19.14 -3.13
N LYS A 27 38.66 18.53 -3.64
CA LYS A 27 38.73 17.10 -3.93
C LYS A 27 38.62 16.28 -2.65
N LEU A 28 39.39 16.61 -1.62
CA LEU A 28 39.32 15.96 -0.30
C LEU A 28 37.90 16.05 0.30
N TYR A 29 37.27 17.23 0.21
CA TYR A 29 35.92 17.43 0.70
C TYR A 29 34.87 16.57 -0.02
N LYS A 30 35.05 16.36 -1.34
CA LYS A 30 34.20 15.45 -2.12
C LYS A 30 34.44 13.99 -1.78
N GLU A 31 35.67 13.61 -1.44
CA GLU A 31 36.00 12.24 -1.02
C GLU A 31 35.54 11.97 0.43
N GLU A 32 35.49 12.98 1.31
CA GLU A 32 35.09 12.81 2.71
C GLU A 32 33.57 12.67 2.93
N LYS A 33 32.74 13.00 1.94
CA LYS A 33 31.28 12.97 2.06
C LYS A 33 30.64 12.00 1.08
N PRO A 34 29.54 11.35 1.49
CA PRO A 34 28.82 10.47 0.58
C PRO A 34 28.16 11.22 -0.59
N PRO A 35 27.93 10.54 -1.74
CA PRO A 35 27.22 11.10 -2.89
C PRO A 35 25.79 11.48 -2.55
N VAL A 36 25.41 12.74 -2.73
CA VAL A 36 24.04 13.22 -2.52
C VAL A 36 23.20 12.96 -3.77
N PRO A 37 22.04 12.28 -3.67
CA PRO A 37 21.21 12.01 -4.84
C PRO A 37 20.47 13.26 -5.32
N VAL A 38 20.14 13.27 -6.61
CA VAL A 38 19.07 14.11 -7.16
C VAL A 38 17.78 13.31 -7.06
N VAL A 39 16.77 13.89 -6.41
CA VAL A 39 15.49 13.22 -6.16
C VAL A 39 14.36 14.06 -6.71
N THR A 40 13.48 13.44 -7.49
CA THR A 40 12.32 14.09 -8.10
C THR A 40 11.09 13.20 -8.04
N ALA A 41 9.89 13.77 -7.92
CA ALA A 41 8.64 13.05 -8.10
C ALA A 41 7.70 13.85 -9.01
N GLY A 42 7.30 13.27 -10.15
CA GLY A 42 6.46 13.98 -11.13
C GLY A 42 7.08 15.29 -11.64
N GLY A 43 8.42 15.39 -11.65
CA GLY A 43 9.15 16.62 -11.97
C GLY A 43 9.37 17.59 -10.80
N THR A 44 8.72 17.39 -9.65
CA THR A 44 8.98 18.17 -8.43
C THR A 44 10.25 17.69 -7.75
N ALA A 45 11.19 18.61 -7.50
CA ALA A 45 12.41 18.29 -6.77
C ALA A 45 12.13 18.05 -5.28
N ILE A 46 12.62 16.93 -4.75
CA ILE A 46 12.54 16.58 -3.33
C ILE A 46 13.94 16.69 -2.76
N LYS A 47 14.10 17.46 -1.69
CA LYS A 47 15.42 17.66 -1.09
C LYS A 47 15.77 16.44 -0.22
N PRO A 48 16.87 15.72 -0.52
CA PRO A 48 17.31 14.61 0.30
C PRO A 48 17.86 15.10 1.64
N VAL A 49 17.53 14.40 2.72
CA VAL A 49 18.08 14.65 4.05
C VAL A 49 19.02 13.51 4.43
N LEU A 50 20.25 13.87 4.79
CA LEU A 50 21.30 12.93 5.13
C LEU A 50 21.09 12.37 6.54
N GLY A 51 20.86 11.06 6.63
CA GLY A 51 20.76 10.31 7.86
C GLY A 51 22.10 9.82 8.39
N ALA A 52 22.05 8.66 9.05
CA ALA A 52 23.24 7.94 9.51
C ALA A 52 24.11 7.51 8.31
N TYR A 53 25.42 7.64 8.44
CA TYR A 53 26.35 7.18 7.41
C TYR A 53 27.71 6.78 7.96
N LYS A 54 28.36 5.85 7.26
CA LYS A 54 29.75 5.44 7.44
C LYS A 54 30.43 5.52 6.09
N TRP A 55 31.51 6.30 5.99
CA TRP A 55 32.15 6.61 4.71
C TRP A 55 33.66 6.62 4.82
N ASN A 56 34.37 6.01 3.87
CA ASN A 56 35.83 5.98 3.77
C ASN A 56 36.55 5.61 5.08
N GLY A 57 36.05 4.58 5.77
CA GLY A 57 36.61 4.08 7.02
C GLY A 57 36.46 5.03 8.22
N GLN A 58 35.78 6.17 8.06
CA GLN A 58 35.48 7.07 9.18
C GLN A 58 34.47 6.43 10.15
N PRO A 59 34.48 6.81 11.44
CA PRO A 59 33.43 6.43 12.37
C PRO A 59 32.06 6.84 11.84
N GLU A 60 31.05 6.06 12.19
CA GLU A 60 29.67 6.36 11.80
C GLU A 60 29.22 7.70 12.38
N LYS A 61 28.58 8.51 11.53
CA LYS A 61 28.07 9.84 11.88
C LYS A 61 26.54 9.82 11.83
N ASN A 62 25.90 10.73 12.57
CA ASN A 62 24.44 10.89 12.64
C ASN A 62 23.66 9.66 13.13
N VAL A 63 24.31 8.75 13.86
CA VAL A 63 23.71 7.48 14.36
C VAL A 63 22.49 7.69 15.26
N LYS A 64 22.44 8.81 15.98
CA LYS A 64 21.40 9.11 16.98
C LYS A 64 20.37 10.13 16.50
N SER A 65 20.43 10.54 15.24
CA SER A 65 19.52 11.56 14.73
C SER A 65 18.14 10.94 14.50
N ASP A 66 17.14 11.39 15.27
CA ASP A 66 15.74 11.04 15.04
C ASP A 66 15.32 11.59 13.66
N PRO A 67 14.75 10.77 12.76
CA PRO A 67 14.25 11.25 11.47
C PRO A 67 13.30 12.44 11.61
N ALA A 68 12.47 12.49 12.67
CA ALA A 68 11.60 13.63 12.92
C ALA A 68 12.37 14.93 13.14
N GLU A 69 13.48 14.89 13.88
CA GLU A 69 14.35 16.05 14.12
C GLU A 69 15.06 16.49 12.84
N LEU A 70 15.56 15.54 12.06
CA LEU A 70 16.21 15.81 10.77
C LEU A 70 15.27 16.49 9.77
N LEU A 71 13.98 16.16 9.83
CA LEU A 71 12.95 16.64 8.91
C LEU A 71 12.22 17.90 9.42
N ALA A 72 12.34 18.25 10.71
CA ALA A 72 11.54 19.32 11.34
C ALA A 72 11.68 20.69 10.64
N GLU A 73 12.87 21.01 10.12
CA GLU A 73 13.16 22.27 9.45
C GLU A 73 13.00 22.21 7.92
N GLN A 74 12.68 21.04 7.35
CA GLN A 74 12.50 20.93 5.91
C GLN A 74 11.08 21.29 5.49
N LYS A 75 10.97 22.17 4.50
CA LYS A 75 9.71 22.34 3.78
C LYS A 75 9.47 21.08 2.94
N ARG A 76 8.34 20.43 3.18
CA ARG A 76 7.90 19.25 2.43
C ARG A 76 7.70 19.60 0.96
N ALA A 77 8.10 18.69 0.07
CA ALA A 77 7.74 18.78 -1.32
C ALA A 77 6.27 18.43 -1.48
N LEU A 78 5.51 19.26 -2.21
CA LEU A 78 4.15 18.93 -2.63
C LEU A 78 4.25 18.13 -3.92
N VAL A 79 3.67 16.92 -3.93
CA VAL A 79 3.75 16.00 -5.07
C VAL A 79 2.37 15.59 -5.52
N ASP A 80 2.26 15.31 -6.81
CA ASP A 80 1.03 14.82 -7.41
C ASP A 80 0.74 13.39 -6.96
N PRO A 81 -0.54 13.01 -6.74
CA PRO A 81 -0.91 11.62 -6.54
C PRO A 81 -0.53 10.79 -7.78
N GLY A 82 -0.12 9.54 -7.57
CA GLY A 82 0.37 8.66 -8.64
C GLY A 82 1.73 9.04 -9.21
N SER A 83 2.39 10.09 -8.70
CA SER A 83 3.72 10.46 -9.17
C SER A 83 4.78 9.47 -8.71
N THR A 84 5.77 9.23 -9.56
CA THR A 84 6.85 8.29 -9.30
C THR A 84 8.09 8.99 -8.76
N LEU A 85 8.64 8.47 -7.66
CA LEU A 85 9.90 8.90 -7.06
C LEU A 85 11.08 8.37 -7.87
N GLU A 86 11.86 9.29 -8.45
CA GLU A 86 13.10 9.01 -9.14
C GLU A 86 14.29 9.46 -8.30
N ILE A 87 15.25 8.55 -8.09
CA ILE A 87 16.47 8.81 -7.32
C ILE A 87 17.67 8.55 -8.23
N ARG A 88 18.51 9.57 -8.43
CA ARG A 88 19.70 9.48 -9.29
C ARG A 88 20.94 9.88 -8.52
N PHE A 89 21.96 9.04 -8.59
CA PHE A 89 23.28 9.34 -8.01
C PHE A 89 24.30 9.60 -9.11
N ASP A 90 25.23 10.53 -8.87
CA ASP A 90 26.38 10.72 -9.75
C ASP A 90 27.27 9.46 -9.81
N LYS A 91 27.40 8.77 -8.66
CA LYS A 91 28.03 7.44 -8.53
C LYS A 91 26.97 6.44 -8.09
N THR A 92 26.65 5.47 -8.94
CA THR A 92 25.65 4.43 -8.65
C THR A 92 26.08 3.58 -7.43
N PRO A 93 25.21 3.40 -6.44
CA PRO A 93 25.45 2.45 -5.34
C PRO A 93 25.43 1.00 -5.84
N GLU A 94 26.16 0.13 -5.14
CA GLU A 94 26.15 -1.31 -5.35
C GLU A 94 24.82 -1.94 -4.91
N ASN A 95 24.21 -1.37 -3.86
CA ASN A 95 22.96 -1.84 -3.31
C ASN A 95 22.11 -0.68 -2.77
N ILE A 96 20.78 -0.79 -2.91
CA ILE A 96 19.81 0.14 -2.32
C ILE A 96 18.73 -0.67 -1.62
N THR A 97 18.57 -0.45 -0.33
CA THR A 97 17.45 -0.94 0.47
C THR A 97 16.44 0.17 0.69
N TYR A 98 15.16 -0.16 0.52
CA TYR A 98 14.05 0.79 0.63
C TYR A 98 13.29 0.60 1.93
N GLY A 99 12.78 1.71 2.46
CA GLY A 99 11.97 1.71 3.67
C GLY A 99 11.07 2.92 3.77
N TRP A 100 10.31 2.95 4.85
CA TRP A 100 9.39 4.03 5.19
C TRP A 100 9.53 4.35 6.68
N TYR A 101 9.47 5.63 7.01
CA TYR A 101 9.49 6.10 8.39
C TYR A 101 8.06 6.34 8.89
N ASP A 102 7.69 5.62 9.95
CA ASP A 102 6.46 5.85 10.68
C ASP A 102 6.68 6.92 11.75
N PRO A 103 6.02 8.09 11.67
CA PRO A 103 6.14 9.13 12.68
C PRO A 103 5.48 8.76 14.01
N TYR A 104 4.52 7.83 14.04
CA TYR A 104 3.82 7.39 15.24
C TYR A 104 4.66 6.38 16.02
N GLU A 105 5.20 5.37 15.33
CA GLU A 105 6.11 4.39 15.96
C GLU A 105 7.54 4.89 16.11
N LYS A 106 7.88 6.01 15.46
CA LYS A 106 9.24 6.58 15.38
C LYS A 106 10.26 5.57 14.89
N LYS A 107 9.87 4.75 13.93
CA LYS A 107 10.65 3.62 13.43
C LYS A 107 10.69 3.60 11.91
N VAL A 108 11.82 3.17 11.37
CA VAL A 108 11.92 2.84 9.94
C VAL A 108 11.57 1.37 9.74
N PHE A 109 10.60 1.13 8.86
CA PHE A 109 10.24 -0.20 8.37
C PHE A 109 10.94 -0.43 7.04
N TRP A 110 11.76 -1.48 6.98
CA TRP A 110 12.51 -1.84 5.79
C TRP A 110 11.82 -2.99 5.04
N GLU A 111 11.81 -2.92 3.71
CA GLU A 111 11.38 -4.02 2.81
C GLU A 111 10.03 -4.65 3.20
N GLU A 112 9.96 -5.99 3.29
CA GLU A 112 8.76 -6.80 3.54
C GLU A 112 8.05 -6.48 4.86
N GLN A 113 8.68 -5.73 5.78
CA GLN A 113 8.05 -5.28 7.02
C GLN A 113 7.17 -4.06 6.83
N SER A 114 7.23 -3.40 5.67
CA SER A 114 6.43 -2.22 5.37
C SER A 114 5.10 -2.61 4.74
N TYR A 115 3.98 -2.15 5.31
CA TYR A 115 2.68 -2.19 4.63
C TYR A 115 2.75 -1.51 3.26
N MET A 116 3.64 -0.54 3.08
CA MET A 116 3.89 0.17 1.81
C MET A 116 4.87 -0.55 0.87
N TYR A 117 5.27 -1.79 1.17
CA TYR A 117 6.18 -2.55 0.29
C TYR A 117 5.62 -2.67 -1.14
N HIS A 118 4.31 -2.83 -1.28
CA HIS A 118 3.63 -2.88 -2.59
C HIS A 118 3.76 -1.57 -3.39
N MET A 119 4.11 -0.44 -2.76
CA MET A 119 4.36 0.82 -3.45
C MET A 119 5.76 0.89 -4.07
N TRP A 120 6.66 -0.02 -3.68
CA TRP A 120 7.98 -0.18 -4.27
C TRP A 120 7.96 -1.32 -5.30
N GLU A 121 7.88 -0.95 -6.58
CA GLU A 121 7.99 -1.91 -7.68
C GLU A 121 9.31 -1.70 -8.42
N ASN A 122 10.15 -2.73 -8.48
CA ASN A 122 11.44 -2.69 -9.19
C ASN A 122 12.32 -1.48 -8.81
N GLY A 123 12.36 -1.14 -7.51
CA GLY A 123 13.16 -0.02 -6.98
C GLY A 123 12.55 1.37 -7.24
N THR A 124 11.28 1.41 -7.62
CA THR A 124 10.55 2.64 -7.93
C THR A 124 9.38 2.81 -6.96
N PHE A 125 9.29 3.97 -6.29
CA PHE A 125 8.17 4.27 -5.39
C PHE A 125 7.13 5.12 -6.10
N THR A 126 5.86 4.72 -6.06
CA THR A 126 4.76 5.53 -6.57
C THR A 126 3.94 6.08 -5.42
N TYR A 127 3.77 7.41 -5.36
CA TYR A 127 2.94 8.04 -4.35
C TYR A 127 1.47 7.62 -4.54
N PRO A 128 0.77 7.21 -3.47
CA PRO A 128 -0.62 6.76 -3.57
C PRO A 128 -1.57 7.92 -3.88
N ASN A 129 -2.83 7.59 -4.13
CA ASN A 129 -3.89 8.58 -4.26
C ASN A 129 -4.29 9.17 -2.91
N THR A 130 -4.06 8.49 -1.80
CA THR A 130 -4.37 9.07 -0.48
C THR A 130 -3.52 10.31 -0.20
N ALA A 131 -4.19 11.45 0.03
CA ALA A 131 -3.53 12.71 0.33
C ALA A 131 -2.98 12.69 1.77
N ASP A 132 -1.70 12.36 1.91
CA ASP A 132 -1.02 12.30 3.20
C ASP A 132 0.48 12.63 3.08
N ARG A 133 1.16 12.69 4.21
CA ARG A 133 2.61 12.82 4.34
C ARG A 133 3.26 11.45 4.21
N TYR A 134 4.23 11.36 3.32
CA TYR A 134 5.03 10.15 3.11
C TYR A 134 6.51 10.46 3.30
N THR A 135 7.12 9.82 4.29
CA THR A 135 8.56 9.87 4.52
C THR A 135 9.20 8.57 4.06
N THR A 136 9.68 8.58 2.83
CA THR A 136 10.43 7.45 2.25
C THR A 136 11.89 7.48 2.71
N VAL A 137 12.47 6.31 2.92
CA VAL A 137 13.83 6.13 3.41
C VAL A 137 14.56 5.20 2.46
N ILE A 138 15.81 5.52 2.12
CA ILE A 138 16.70 4.57 1.46
C ILE A 138 17.98 4.40 2.25
N LYS A 139 18.55 3.21 2.17
CA LYS A 139 19.92 2.92 2.57
C LYS A 139 20.70 2.53 1.31
N ALA A 140 21.66 3.35 0.92
CA ALA A 140 22.50 3.14 -0.25
C ALA A 140 23.91 2.72 0.18
N GLU A 141 24.48 1.75 -0.52
CA GLU A 141 25.77 1.13 -0.20
C GLU A 141 26.73 1.21 -1.40
N TRP A 142 27.97 1.56 -1.13
CA TRP A 142 29.09 1.61 -2.07
C TRP A 142 30.30 0.92 -1.42
N GLU A 143 31.33 0.60 -2.20
CA GLU A 143 32.63 0.16 -1.69
C GLU A 143 33.17 1.07 -0.55
N GLU A 144 33.01 2.39 -0.67
CA GLU A 144 33.48 3.35 0.33
C GLU A 144 32.66 3.35 1.64
N GLY A 145 31.43 2.82 1.61
CA GLY A 145 30.57 2.72 2.78
C GLY A 145 29.08 2.85 2.49
N GLN A 146 28.30 3.17 3.52
CA GLN A 146 26.84 3.14 3.48
C GLN A 146 26.23 4.43 4.04
N VAL A 147 25.06 4.79 3.52
CA VAL A 147 24.38 6.04 3.84
C VAL A 147 22.88 5.86 3.85
N THR A 148 22.20 6.41 4.84
CA THR A 148 20.75 6.53 4.87
C THR A 148 20.32 7.92 4.38
N TYR A 149 19.33 7.97 3.50
CA TYR A 149 18.66 9.20 3.05
C TYR A 149 17.18 9.16 3.39
N TYR A 150 16.64 10.33 3.76
CA TYR A 150 15.21 10.55 3.98
C TYR A 150 14.68 11.51 2.92
N PHE A 151 13.49 11.21 2.40
CA PHE A 151 12.74 12.07 1.48
C PHE A 151 11.33 12.27 2.03
N ASP A 152 10.97 13.52 2.31
CA ASP A 152 9.68 13.88 2.91
C ASP A 152 8.83 14.65 1.91
N ALA A 153 7.71 14.06 1.54
CA ALA A 153 6.76 14.62 0.58
C ALA A 153 5.34 14.56 1.14
N GLN A 154 4.51 15.47 0.65
CA GLN A 154 3.09 15.53 0.93
C GLN A 154 2.35 15.37 -0.39
N VAL A 155 1.50 14.35 -0.48
CA VAL A 155 0.62 14.17 -1.63
C VAL A 155 -0.47 15.24 -1.58
N GLU A 156 -0.64 15.97 -2.67
CA GLU A 156 -1.66 17.00 -2.77
C GLU A 156 -3.06 16.39 -2.81
N ASN A 157 -4.01 17.05 -2.16
CA ASN A 157 -5.43 16.73 -2.29
C ASN A 157 -6.04 17.52 -3.45
N LYS A 158 -6.21 16.88 -4.60
CA LYS A 158 -6.72 17.51 -5.82
C LYS A 158 -8.24 17.48 -5.95
N PHE A 159 -8.91 16.51 -5.30
CA PHE A 159 -10.36 16.33 -5.37
C PHE A 159 -10.87 15.61 -4.12
N SER A 160 -12.10 15.91 -3.71
CA SER A 160 -12.71 15.37 -2.48
C SER A 160 -12.67 13.83 -2.39
N TYR A 161 -12.85 13.16 -3.53
CA TYR A 161 -12.94 11.70 -3.63
C TYR A 161 -11.59 11.01 -3.88
N GLN A 162 -10.46 11.73 -3.78
CA GLN A 162 -9.14 11.18 -4.10
C GLN A 162 -8.79 9.97 -3.26
N GLY A 163 -9.19 9.97 -1.99
CA GLY A 163 -9.06 8.82 -1.11
C GLY A 163 -9.81 7.57 -1.55
N TYR A 164 -10.73 7.67 -2.52
CA TYR A 164 -11.49 6.53 -3.06
C TYR A 164 -10.86 5.89 -4.30
N LEU A 165 -9.94 6.57 -5.01
CA LEU A 165 -9.29 6.04 -6.21
C LEU A 165 -8.25 4.98 -5.91
N SER A 166 -8.15 3.91 -6.71
CA SER A 166 -7.17 2.85 -6.45
C SER A 166 -5.74 3.39 -6.44
N ASP A 167 -4.91 2.99 -5.48
CA ASP A 167 -3.51 3.41 -5.41
C ASP A 167 -2.64 2.67 -6.44
N VAL A 168 -3.10 1.52 -6.94
CA VAL A 168 -2.35 0.66 -7.87
C VAL A 168 -2.95 0.75 -9.28
N LYS A 169 -2.12 1.12 -10.25
CA LYS A 169 -2.52 1.23 -11.66
C LYS A 169 -3.01 -0.12 -12.20
N GLY A 170 -4.17 -0.12 -12.86
CA GLY A 170 -4.78 -1.33 -13.42
C GLY A 170 -5.59 -2.15 -12.40
N SER A 171 -5.69 -1.69 -11.16
CA SER A 171 -6.60 -2.26 -10.16
C SER A 171 -7.76 -1.31 -9.88
N PHE A 172 -8.76 -1.82 -9.17
CA PHE A 172 -10.00 -1.12 -8.87
C PHE A 172 -10.13 -0.84 -7.39
N SER A 173 -11.08 0.00 -7.06
CA SER A 173 -11.47 0.34 -5.70
C SER A 173 -12.97 0.51 -5.64
N TYR A 174 -13.57 0.25 -4.49
CA TYR A 174 -15.01 0.41 -4.33
C TYR A 174 -15.36 1.19 -3.08
N VAL A 175 -16.45 1.96 -3.17
CA VAL A 175 -17.11 2.63 -2.05
C VAL A 175 -18.56 2.18 -2.00
N VAL A 176 -18.99 1.72 -0.84
CA VAL A 176 -20.40 1.44 -0.52
C VAL A 176 -20.89 2.52 0.41
N ILE A 177 -22.05 3.10 0.09
CA ILE A 177 -22.71 4.09 0.93
C ILE A 177 -24.03 3.49 1.37
N GLU A 178 -24.23 3.33 2.68
CA GLU A 178 -25.39 2.63 3.24
C GLU A 178 -25.86 3.24 4.58
N LYS A 179 -27.03 2.82 5.08
CA LYS A 179 -27.57 3.22 6.40
C LYS A 179 -27.30 2.13 7.44
N PHE A 180 -26.95 2.53 8.66
CA PHE A 180 -26.60 1.64 9.77
C PHE A 180 -27.69 0.64 10.17
N SER A 181 -28.97 0.96 9.93
CA SER A 181 -30.09 0.18 10.45
C SER A 181 -30.42 -1.08 9.63
N GLU A 182 -29.80 -1.30 8.45
CA GLU A 182 -30.32 -2.26 7.47
C GLU A 182 -29.29 -3.19 6.81
N SER A 183 -27.98 -3.10 7.10
CA SER A 183 -27.01 -3.89 6.33
C SER A 183 -25.99 -4.66 7.17
N ALA A 184 -25.70 -5.88 6.72
CA ALA A 184 -24.55 -6.68 7.13
C ALA A 184 -23.24 -6.22 6.45
N GLY A 185 -23.21 -5.00 5.87
CA GLY A 185 -22.15 -4.51 4.99
C GLY A 185 -22.15 -5.25 3.65
N PHE A 186 -22.28 -4.54 2.53
CA PHE A 186 -21.99 -5.19 1.24
C PHE A 186 -20.49 -5.46 1.13
N THR A 187 -20.14 -6.74 0.97
CA THR A 187 -18.78 -7.18 0.64
C THR A 187 -18.75 -7.60 -0.83
N ILE A 188 -17.74 -7.15 -1.57
CA ILE A 188 -17.48 -7.62 -2.93
C ILE A 188 -17.31 -9.15 -2.90
N PRO A 189 -18.00 -9.92 -3.76
CA PRO A 189 -17.84 -11.36 -3.80
C PRO A 189 -16.38 -11.77 -3.99
N TYR A 190 -16.01 -12.88 -3.34
CA TYR A 190 -14.62 -13.32 -3.28
C TYR A 190 -14.00 -13.52 -4.68
N GLU A 191 -14.79 -13.94 -5.66
CA GLU A 191 -14.41 -14.07 -7.08
C GLU A 191 -13.76 -12.80 -7.65
N PHE A 192 -14.17 -11.62 -7.19
CA PHE A 192 -13.66 -10.34 -7.69
C PHE A 192 -12.56 -9.75 -6.81
N SER A 193 -12.27 -10.32 -5.64
CA SER A 193 -11.37 -9.73 -4.63
C SER A 193 -10.01 -9.31 -5.18
N ARG A 194 -9.39 -10.11 -6.07
CA ARG A 194 -8.10 -9.79 -6.70
C ARG A 194 -8.11 -8.59 -7.63
N SER A 195 -9.29 -8.17 -8.10
CA SER A 195 -9.43 -7.01 -8.97
C SER A 195 -9.43 -5.70 -8.16
N PHE A 196 -9.67 -5.77 -6.84
CA PHE A 196 -9.79 -4.61 -5.98
C PHE A 196 -8.58 -4.46 -5.06
N HIS A 197 -7.91 -3.31 -5.13
CA HIS A 197 -6.83 -2.94 -4.21
C HIS A 197 -7.39 -2.46 -2.86
N LYS A 198 -8.55 -1.81 -2.87
CA LYS A 198 -9.17 -1.26 -1.66
C LYS A 198 -10.68 -1.24 -1.74
N GLY A 199 -11.29 -1.25 -0.57
CA GLY A 199 -12.73 -1.18 -0.38
C GLY A 199 -13.06 -0.35 0.86
N GLN A 200 -14.11 0.45 0.77
CA GLN A 200 -14.62 1.22 1.90
C GLN A 200 -16.14 1.12 1.97
N SER A 201 -16.68 0.88 3.16
CA SER A 201 -18.10 1.15 3.44
C SER A 201 -18.20 2.43 4.27
N MET A 202 -19.20 3.25 3.96
CA MET A 202 -19.45 4.53 4.60
C MET A 202 -20.91 4.63 5.02
N GLU A 203 -21.13 5.03 6.26
CA GLU A 203 -22.45 5.39 6.74
C GLU A 203 -22.70 6.87 6.43
N MET A 204 -23.52 7.12 5.41
CA MET A 204 -23.86 8.47 4.99
C MET A 204 -25.16 8.46 4.20
N ASP A 205 -25.96 9.52 4.28
CA ASP A 205 -27.07 9.71 3.35
C ASP A 205 -26.60 10.33 2.02
N ALA A 206 -27.48 10.29 1.02
CA ALA A 206 -27.19 10.78 -0.32
C ALA A 206 -26.85 12.27 -0.36
N ASP A 207 -27.55 13.10 0.43
CA ASP A 207 -27.38 14.55 0.40
C ASP A 207 -26.03 14.96 0.98
N ASN A 208 -25.62 14.34 2.09
CA ASN A 208 -24.33 14.54 2.73
C ASN A 208 -23.19 14.06 1.83
N PHE A 209 -23.35 12.92 1.14
CA PHE A 209 -22.34 12.44 0.20
C PHE A 209 -22.18 13.40 -0.99
N ASN A 210 -23.28 13.80 -1.61
CA ASN A 210 -23.27 14.73 -2.74
C ASN A 210 -22.72 16.12 -2.35
N THR A 211 -22.95 16.56 -1.11
CA THR A 211 -22.41 17.83 -0.58
C THR A 211 -20.91 17.76 -0.32
N SER A 212 -20.41 16.62 0.19
CA SER A 212 -18.99 16.42 0.49
C SER A 212 -18.16 16.09 -0.75
N HIS A 213 -18.80 15.57 -1.81
CA HIS A 213 -18.16 15.17 -3.06
C HIS A 213 -18.84 15.78 -4.31
N PRO A 214 -18.86 17.12 -4.43
CA PRO A 214 -19.58 17.81 -5.50
C PRO A 214 -18.98 17.56 -6.90
N GLU A 215 -17.75 17.05 -6.99
CA GLU A 215 -17.09 16.70 -8.25
C GLU A 215 -17.58 15.36 -8.83
N LEU A 216 -18.24 14.52 -8.04
CA LEU A 216 -18.80 13.25 -8.49
C LEU A 216 -20.23 13.41 -9.04
N PRO A 217 -20.67 12.52 -9.95
CA PRO A 217 -22.09 12.41 -10.28
C PRO A 217 -22.91 12.18 -9.01
N PRO A 218 -24.04 12.91 -8.82
CA PRO A 218 -24.81 12.78 -7.60
C PRO A 218 -25.42 11.38 -7.50
N ILE A 219 -25.41 10.81 -6.29
CA ILE A 219 -26.14 9.58 -6.00
C ILE A 219 -27.62 9.92 -5.72
N SER A 220 -28.53 9.09 -6.21
CA SER A 220 -29.99 9.33 -6.08
C SER A 220 -30.58 8.83 -4.76
N GLY A 221 -29.83 8.01 -4.02
CA GLY A 221 -30.27 7.36 -2.80
C GLY A 221 -29.20 6.44 -2.25
N VAL A 222 -29.53 5.75 -1.17
CA VAL A 222 -28.69 4.71 -0.54
C VAL A 222 -29.50 3.40 -0.45
N PRO A 223 -28.89 2.22 -0.67
CA PRO A 223 -27.46 2.02 -0.88
C PRO A 223 -26.97 2.59 -2.22
N ALA A 224 -25.70 2.96 -2.27
CA ALA A 224 -25.01 3.33 -3.50
C ALA A 224 -23.66 2.64 -3.57
N TYR A 225 -23.35 2.10 -4.74
CA TYR A 225 -22.12 1.38 -5.03
C TYR A 225 -21.33 2.14 -6.08
N LEU A 226 -20.12 2.54 -5.76
CA LEU A 226 -19.23 3.30 -6.62
C LEU A 226 -17.96 2.51 -6.87
N ILE A 227 -17.59 2.34 -8.13
CA ILE A 227 -16.36 1.66 -8.56
C ILE A 227 -15.44 2.68 -9.21
N PHE A 228 -14.21 2.77 -8.70
CA PHE A 228 -13.18 3.67 -9.18
C PHE A 228 -11.99 2.86 -9.72
N ASP A 229 -11.33 3.39 -10.74
CA ASP A 229 -9.97 2.98 -11.08
C ASP A 229 -8.95 3.91 -10.39
N HIS A 230 -7.72 3.96 -10.92
CA HIS A 230 -6.65 4.81 -10.42
C HIS A 230 -6.85 6.30 -10.69
N GLU A 231 -7.74 6.69 -11.61
CA GLU A 231 -7.88 8.07 -12.09
C GLU A 231 -9.27 8.66 -11.83
N LYS A 232 -10.33 7.83 -11.82
CA LYS A 232 -11.72 8.32 -11.83
C LYS A 232 -12.74 7.27 -11.38
N LEU A 233 -13.98 7.75 -11.20
CA LEU A 233 -15.17 6.92 -11.12
C LEU A 233 -15.44 6.25 -12.48
N LEU A 234 -15.66 4.94 -12.46
CA LEU A 234 -16.00 4.14 -13.63
C LEU A 234 -17.46 3.72 -13.66
N TYR A 235 -18.02 3.38 -12.50
CA TYR A 235 -19.37 2.85 -12.41
C TYR A 235 -20.05 3.27 -11.12
N GLN A 236 -21.36 3.51 -11.20
CA GLN A 236 -22.21 3.87 -10.07
C GLN A 236 -23.58 3.24 -10.27
N THR A 237 -24.11 2.58 -9.23
CA THR A 237 -25.49 2.10 -9.21
C THR A 237 -26.03 2.09 -7.77
N GLY A 238 -27.35 2.14 -7.62
CA GLY A 238 -28.03 1.86 -6.35
C GLY A 238 -28.52 0.41 -6.24
N ASP A 239 -28.32 -0.41 -7.27
CA ASP A 239 -28.81 -1.79 -7.35
C ASP A 239 -27.63 -2.78 -7.28
N LYS A 240 -27.71 -3.70 -6.31
CA LYS A 240 -26.66 -4.72 -6.07
C LYS A 240 -26.54 -5.69 -7.25
N ASP A 241 -27.65 -6.12 -7.86
CA ASP A 241 -27.62 -7.08 -8.96
C ASP A 241 -27.05 -6.45 -10.23
N GLU A 242 -27.33 -5.15 -10.47
CA GLU A 242 -26.68 -4.39 -11.53
C GLU A 242 -25.17 -4.27 -11.32
N LEU A 243 -24.72 -4.03 -10.09
CA LEU A 243 -23.30 -4.01 -9.75
C LEU A 243 -22.66 -5.38 -10.06
N LEU A 244 -23.24 -6.46 -9.54
CA LEU A 244 -22.69 -7.80 -9.73
C LEU A 244 -22.62 -8.18 -11.20
N LYS A 245 -23.64 -7.82 -11.99
CA LYS A 245 -23.63 -7.99 -13.44
C LYS A 245 -22.50 -7.20 -14.09
N TRP A 246 -22.34 -5.92 -13.75
CA TRP A 246 -21.26 -5.09 -14.30
C TRP A 246 -19.88 -5.66 -13.98
N LEU A 247 -19.67 -6.15 -12.75
CA LEU A 247 -18.41 -6.80 -12.35
C LEU A 247 -18.14 -8.06 -13.17
N SER A 248 -19.14 -8.93 -13.32
CA SER A 248 -19.02 -10.14 -14.14
C SER A 248 -18.69 -9.84 -15.59
N ASP A 249 -19.39 -8.88 -16.20
CA ASP A 249 -19.18 -8.49 -17.59
C ASP A 249 -17.81 -7.80 -17.80
N THR A 250 -17.37 -6.98 -16.83
CA THR A 250 -16.11 -6.22 -16.91
C THR A 250 -14.88 -7.11 -16.73
N PHE A 251 -14.94 -8.06 -15.80
CA PHE A 251 -13.81 -8.92 -15.47
C PHE A 251 -13.82 -10.26 -16.20
N ASP A 252 -14.89 -10.58 -16.95
CA ASP A 252 -15.13 -11.90 -17.52
C ASP A 252 -15.09 -13.00 -16.45
N ILE A 253 -15.65 -12.68 -15.27
CA ILE A 253 -15.68 -13.58 -14.11
C ILE A 253 -17.11 -14.00 -13.84
N LYS A 254 -17.36 -15.30 -13.91
CA LYS A 254 -18.65 -15.90 -13.55
C LYS A 254 -18.78 -15.98 -12.02
N LEU A 255 -19.83 -15.38 -11.48
CA LEU A 255 -20.19 -15.53 -10.08
C LEU A 255 -20.70 -16.96 -9.80
N ILE A 256 -20.07 -17.67 -8.88
CA ILE A 256 -20.35 -19.08 -8.57
C ILE A 256 -20.77 -19.27 -7.12
N SER A 257 -20.36 -18.36 -6.23
CA SER A 257 -20.61 -18.39 -4.79
C SER A 257 -22.09 -18.49 -4.37
N PRO A 258 -23.10 -17.94 -5.09
CA PRO A 258 -24.49 -18.00 -4.66
C PRO A 258 -25.06 -19.42 -4.49
N GLN A 259 -24.47 -20.43 -5.13
CA GLN A 259 -24.89 -21.81 -4.95
C GLN A 259 -24.53 -22.35 -3.55
N TRP A 260 -23.48 -21.82 -2.92
CA TRP A 260 -23.02 -22.23 -1.59
C TRP A 260 -23.54 -21.34 -0.47
N TYR A 261 -24.24 -20.23 -0.75
CA TYR A 261 -24.83 -19.38 0.29
C TYR A 261 -25.81 -20.16 1.16
N SER A 262 -25.85 -19.82 2.45
CA SER A 262 -26.77 -20.40 3.41
C SER A 262 -28.20 -20.19 2.93
N LYS A 263 -28.97 -21.28 2.88
CA LYS A 263 -30.40 -21.22 2.54
C LYS A 263 -31.28 -21.05 3.79
N VAL A 264 -30.65 -20.99 4.97
CA VAL A 264 -31.33 -20.84 6.26
C VAL A 264 -30.89 -19.52 6.88
N PRO A 265 -31.78 -18.51 6.97
CA PRO A 265 -31.43 -17.20 7.51
C PRO A 265 -30.76 -17.29 8.89
N GLY A 266 -29.69 -16.52 9.07
CA GLY A 266 -28.93 -16.48 10.33
C GLY A 266 -28.03 -17.71 10.59
N LYS A 267 -28.02 -18.70 9.68
CA LYS A 267 -27.08 -19.82 9.72
C LYS A 267 -25.99 -19.65 8.68
N LEU A 268 -24.90 -20.37 8.90
CA LEU A 268 -23.77 -20.43 7.99
C LEU A 268 -23.84 -21.65 7.07
N SER A 269 -23.18 -21.60 5.94
CA SER A 269 -22.81 -22.77 5.13
C SER A 269 -21.30 -22.80 4.95
N VAL A 270 -20.73 -24.00 4.80
CA VAL A 270 -19.29 -24.18 4.68
C VAL A 270 -18.98 -24.99 3.43
N LEU A 271 -18.16 -24.44 2.55
CA LEU A 271 -17.49 -25.18 1.48
C LEU A 271 -16.07 -25.53 1.94
N ALA A 272 -15.80 -26.81 2.16
CA ALA A 272 -14.50 -27.31 2.58
C ALA A 272 -13.74 -27.91 1.39
N VAL A 273 -12.56 -27.37 1.10
CA VAL A 273 -11.60 -27.94 0.15
C VAL A 273 -10.66 -28.84 0.94
N LEU A 274 -10.86 -30.15 0.84
CA LEU A 274 -10.17 -31.14 1.67
C LEU A 274 -9.51 -32.24 0.83
N LYS A 275 -8.43 -32.81 1.35
CA LYS A 275 -7.89 -34.07 0.82
C LYS A 275 -8.77 -35.24 1.28
N PRO A 276 -8.90 -36.31 0.48
CA PRO A 276 -9.75 -37.47 0.82
C PRO A 276 -9.46 -38.10 2.19
N GLU A 277 -8.22 -38.00 2.66
CA GLU A 277 -7.74 -38.51 3.94
C GLU A 277 -7.88 -37.55 5.14
N ASP A 278 -8.46 -36.36 4.96
CA ASP A 278 -8.57 -35.36 6.02
C ASP A 278 -9.80 -35.60 6.92
N GLY A 279 -9.57 -35.97 8.19
CA GLY A 279 -10.60 -36.15 9.21
C GLY A 279 -11.34 -34.88 9.66
N SER A 280 -11.17 -33.76 8.94
CA SER A 280 -11.89 -32.50 9.17
C SER A 280 -13.38 -32.62 8.88
N VAL A 281 -13.80 -33.53 7.99
CA VAL A 281 -15.22 -33.75 7.68
C VAL A 281 -16.00 -34.20 8.92
N GLU A 282 -15.48 -35.17 9.67
CA GLU A 282 -16.11 -35.68 10.89
C GLU A 282 -16.15 -34.62 11.99
N ARG A 283 -15.15 -33.74 12.04
CA ARG A 283 -15.13 -32.61 12.98
C ARG A 283 -16.18 -31.57 12.61
N LEU A 284 -16.27 -31.17 11.34
CA LEU A 284 -17.27 -30.23 10.84
C LEU A 284 -18.70 -30.72 11.07
N LYS A 285 -18.98 -32.01 10.88
CA LYS A 285 -20.29 -32.60 11.16
C LYS A 285 -20.71 -32.46 12.63
N LYS A 286 -19.77 -32.31 13.58
CA LYS A 286 -20.13 -32.01 14.98
C LYS A 286 -20.65 -30.60 15.14
N GLU A 287 -20.09 -29.65 14.40
CA GLU A 287 -20.52 -28.24 14.40
C GLU A 287 -21.88 -28.06 13.69
N GLU A 288 -22.16 -28.84 12.65
CA GLU A 288 -23.49 -28.92 12.05
C GLU A 288 -24.54 -29.35 13.08
N ASN A 289 -24.21 -30.34 13.93
CA ASN A 289 -25.09 -30.78 15.01
C ASN A 289 -25.28 -29.73 16.12
N ALA A 290 -24.37 -28.74 16.23
CA ALA A 290 -24.53 -27.61 17.14
C ALA A 290 -25.53 -26.55 16.60
N GLY A 291 -26.04 -26.72 15.38
CA GLY A 291 -27.12 -25.92 14.81
C GLY A 291 -26.68 -24.60 14.17
N LEU A 292 -25.39 -24.27 14.21
CA LEU A 292 -24.79 -23.06 13.65
C LEU A 292 -24.61 -23.16 12.12
N ILE A 293 -24.17 -24.32 11.64
CA ILE A 293 -23.97 -24.59 10.21
C ILE A 293 -25.20 -25.31 9.66
N SER A 294 -25.73 -24.81 8.55
CA SER A 294 -26.88 -25.37 7.84
C SER A 294 -26.49 -26.41 6.79
N THR A 295 -25.29 -26.28 6.20
CA THR A 295 -24.83 -27.16 5.12
C THR A 295 -23.30 -27.17 5.09
N ILE A 296 -22.73 -28.36 4.89
CA ILE A 296 -21.30 -28.56 4.63
C ILE A 296 -21.18 -29.24 3.26
N GLU A 297 -20.49 -28.59 2.34
CA GLU A 297 -20.10 -29.16 1.05
C GLU A 297 -18.60 -29.42 1.05
N VAL A 298 -18.18 -30.56 0.50
CA VAL A 298 -16.77 -30.95 0.44
C VAL A 298 -16.37 -31.14 -1.01
N VAL A 299 -15.30 -30.46 -1.42
CA VAL A 299 -14.72 -30.55 -2.76
C VAL A 299 -13.23 -30.89 -2.66
N ASP A 300 -12.68 -31.50 -3.72
CA ASP A 300 -11.27 -31.88 -3.79
C ASP A 300 -10.35 -30.73 -4.24
N LYS A 301 -10.93 -29.69 -4.86
CA LYS A 301 -10.23 -28.50 -5.36
C LYS A 301 -11.06 -27.25 -5.12
N SER A 302 -10.37 -26.12 -4.93
CA SER A 302 -11.06 -24.83 -4.83
C SER A 302 -11.78 -24.52 -6.13
N PRO A 303 -13.05 -24.07 -6.07
CA PRO A 303 -13.76 -23.61 -7.26
C PRO A 303 -13.31 -22.20 -7.69
N TYR A 304 -12.51 -21.51 -6.88
CA TYR A 304 -12.05 -20.16 -7.15
C TYR A 304 -10.72 -20.18 -7.91
N PRO A 305 -10.63 -19.58 -9.11
CA PRO A 305 -9.40 -19.56 -9.91
C PRO A 305 -8.18 -19.04 -9.15
N GLN A 306 -8.39 -18.09 -8.24
CA GLN A 306 -7.34 -17.53 -7.40
C GLN A 306 -6.66 -18.56 -6.49
N ASP A 307 -7.37 -19.60 -6.07
CA ASP A 307 -6.92 -20.50 -5.01
C ASP A 307 -6.61 -21.90 -5.53
N VAL A 308 -6.55 -22.08 -6.86
CA VAL A 308 -6.27 -23.38 -7.49
C VAL A 308 -4.93 -23.97 -7.03
N ASP A 309 -3.94 -23.10 -6.76
CA ASP A 309 -2.61 -23.49 -6.30
C ASP A 309 -2.46 -23.50 -4.77
N MET A 310 -3.49 -23.12 -4.03
CA MET A 310 -3.45 -23.14 -2.57
C MET A 310 -3.58 -24.57 -2.04
N GLN A 311 -2.81 -24.88 -0.99
CA GLN A 311 -2.81 -26.21 -0.40
C GLN A 311 -4.02 -26.39 0.53
N ALA A 312 -4.79 -27.45 0.30
CA ALA A 312 -5.79 -27.91 1.26
C ALA A 312 -5.15 -28.21 2.64
N PRO A 313 -5.87 -27.96 3.75
CA PRO A 313 -7.29 -27.63 3.81
C PRO A 313 -7.62 -26.15 3.59
N MET A 314 -8.78 -25.86 3.00
CA MET A 314 -9.38 -24.52 2.98
C MET A 314 -10.86 -24.59 3.28
N TYR A 315 -11.41 -23.56 3.91
CA TYR A 315 -12.82 -23.48 4.27
C TYR A 315 -13.36 -22.12 3.90
N TYR A 316 -14.34 -22.08 3.00
CA TYR A 316 -15.11 -20.89 2.69
C TYR A 316 -16.40 -20.93 3.48
N VAL A 317 -16.65 -19.91 4.28
CA VAL A 317 -17.86 -19.79 5.10
C VAL A 317 -18.76 -18.72 4.49
N PHE A 318 -20.03 -19.05 4.29
CA PHE A 318 -21.01 -18.15 3.69
C PHE A 318 -22.18 -17.93 4.64
N ASP A 319 -22.74 -16.73 4.59
CA ASP A 319 -24.08 -16.45 5.10
C ASP A 319 -25.09 -16.54 3.95
N GLU A 320 -26.27 -15.94 4.10
CA GLU A 320 -27.29 -15.86 3.05
C GLU A 320 -26.92 -14.97 1.84
N ASN A 321 -25.90 -14.12 1.96
CA ASN A 321 -25.64 -13.03 1.03
C ASN A 321 -24.24 -13.02 0.42
N THR A 322 -23.23 -13.58 1.09
CA THR A 322 -21.82 -13.46 0.72
C THR A 322 -20.92 -14.50 1.38
N ASN A 323 -19.65 -14.53 0.97
CA ASN A 323 -18.58 -15.17 1.72
C ASN A 323 -18.16 -14.26 2.89
N VAL A 324 -18.30 -14.77 4.11
CA VAL A 324 -18.03 -14.01 5.35
C VAL A 324 -16.67 -14.33 5.95
N PHE A 325 -16.10 -15.49 5.63
CA PHE A 325 -14.82 -15.92 6.16
C PHE A 325 -14.13 -16.95 5.26
N ILE A 326 -12.79 -16.95 5.29
CA ILE A 326 -11.95 -17.97 4.66
C ILE A 326 -10.92 -18.42 5.68
N ALA A 327 -10.87 -19.73 5.93
CA ALA A 327 -9.90 -20.34 6.83
C ALA A 327 -8.96 -21.26 6.06
N TYR A 328 -7.67 -21.22 6.38
CA TYR A 328 -6.64 -22.11 5.81
C TYR A 328 -6.30 -23.30 6.72
N ASP A 329 -6.99 -23.40 7.85
CA ASP A 329 -6.88 -24.50 8.80
C ASP A 329 -8.15 -24.59 9.66
N TYR A 330 -8.36 -25.76 10.28
CA TYR A 330 -9.56 -26.04 11.07
C TYR A 330 -9.66 -25.17 12.33
N ASN A 331 -8.53 -24.81 12.96
CA ASN A 331 -8.57 -24.02 14.19
C ASN A 331 -9.04 -22.59 13.90
N SER A 332 -8.55 -21.99 12.82
CA SER A 332 -9.01 -20.67 12.35
C SER A 332 -10.51 -20.67 12.05
N LEU A 333 -11.03 -21.74 11.42
CA LEU A 333 -12.47 -21.90 11.23
C LEU A 333 -13.22 -21.98 12.55
N GLN A 334 -12.74 -22.80 13.48
CA GLN A 334 -13.39 -22.99 14.77
C GLN A 334 -13.43 -21.70 15.59
N MET A 335 -12.36 -20.91 15.58
CA MET A 335 -12.34 -19.59 16.21
C MET A 335 -13.43 -18.69 15.64
N PHE A 336 -13.52 -18.59 14.31
CA PHE A 336 -14.57 -17.81 13.66
C PHE A 336 -15.99 -18.28 14.05
N LEU A 337 -16.24 -19.59 14.02
CA LEU A 337 -17.55 -20.15 14.37
C LEU A 337 -17.95 -19.85 15.83
N ASN A 338 -16.99 -19.93 16.76
CA ASN A 338 -17.22 -19.58 18.17
C ASN A 338 -17.52 -18.08 18.36
N ASP A 339 -16.77 -17.22 17.67
CA ASP A 339 -16.99 -15.78 17.72
C ASP A 339 -18.36 -15.42 17.13
N TYR A 340 -18.71 -16.02 15.98
CA TYR A 340 -20.01 -15.83 15.34
C TYR A 340 -21.16 -16.29 16.23
N ALA A 341 -21.05 -17.46 16.87
CA ALA A 341 -22.07 -17.96 17.80
C ALA A 341 -22.23 -17.05 19.03
N THR A 342 -21.15 -16.41 19.48
CA THR A 342 -21.18 -15.46 20.60
C THR A 342 -21.87 -14.15 20.19
N MET A 343 -21.67 -13.69 18.95
CA MET A 343 -22.28 -12.47 18.41
C MET A 343 -23.76 -12.66 18.04
N ASN A 344 -24.17 -13.88 17.71
CA ASN A 344 -25.52 -14.21 17.25
C ASN A 344 -26.15 -15.32 18.11
N PRO A 345 -26.47 -15.05 19.40
CA PRO A 345 -27.13 -16.03 20.24
C PRO A 345 -28.51 -16.38 19.67
N GLN A 346 -28.75 -17.69 19.45
CA GLN A 346 -30.02 -18.22 18.91
C GLN A 346 -31.20 -18.05 19.87
#